data_AF-A0A7R8D0H7-F1
#
_entry.id   AF-A0A7R8D0H7-F1
#
_cell.length_a   1.000
_cell.length_b   1.000
_cell.length_c   1.000
_cell.angle_alpha   90.00
_cell.angle_beta   90.00
_cell.angle_gamma   90.00
#
_symmetry.space_group_name_H-M   'P 1'
#
loop_
_entity.id
_entity.type
_entity.pdbx_description
1 polymer ?
#
loop_
_entity_poly.entity_id
_entity_poly.type
_entity_poly.pdbx_seq_one_letter_code
_entity_poly.pdbx_strand_id
1 'polypeptide(L)'
;MILMSNEEQHSSFVETIWNLLKEAIQEIQRKNNSGLSFEELYRNAYTMVLHKHGEKLYNGLRDVVTQHLESKVRVDVLGSLNNNFLQTLNAAWNDHQTSMVMIRDILMYMDRVYVQQNNCENVYNLGLSLFRDRVVRYGCIGNHLRVTLLNMIMMERRGEVIDRLAIKNACQMLMMLGIDTRHVYEEDFESHFLSQSAEFYRIESHKFLAENSASVYIRKVEARINEEAERAKHYLDESTEKRIVKVVEEELIERHMKTIVEMDNSGVVHMLTTKRR
;
A
#
# COMPACT_ATOMS: atom_id res chain seq x y z
N MET A 1 38.02 -25.97 -37.13
CA MET A 1 37.47 -26.12 -35.77
C MET A 1 38.14 -25.04 -34.94
N ILE A 2 37.50 -23.88 -34.79
CA ILE A 2 38.07 -22.73 -34.08
C ILE A 2 37.84 -23.00 -32.59
N LEU A 3 38.92 -23.23 -31.84
CA LEU A 3 38.87 -23.32 -30.37
C LEU A 3 38.46 -21.95 -29.85
N MET A 4 37.28 -21.85 -29.24
CA MET A 4 36.85 -20.64 -28.54
C MET A 4 37.88 -20.30 -27.46
N SER A 5 38.20 -19.01 -27.34
CA SER A 5 39.13 -18.51 -26.32
C SER A 5 38.58 -18.77 -24.90
N ASN A 6 39.46 -18.86 -23.89
CA ASN A 6 39.03 -19.08 -22.49
C ASN A 6 38.05 -18.00 -21.98
N GLU A 7 38.15 -16.77 -22.48
CA GLU A 7 37.21 -15.69 -22.16
C GLU A 7 35.82 -15.90 -22.79
N GLU A 8 35.76 -16.39 -24.04
CA GLU A 8 34.49 -16.72 -24.70
C GLU A 8 33.79 -17.92 -24.04
N GLN A 9 34.55 -18.92 -23.58
CA GLN A 9 34.00 -20.07 -22.85
C GLN A 9 33.44 -19.63 -21.47
N HIS A 10 34.16 -18.78 -20.75
CA HIS A 10 33.72 -18.26 -19.46
C HIS A 10 32.46 -17.38 -19.59
N SER A 11 32.42 -16.49 -20.60
CA SER A 11 31.26 -15.65 -20.90
C SER A 11 30.02 -16.49 -21.26
N SER A 12 30.19 -17.52 -22.08
CA SER A 12 29.12 -18.45 -22.46
C SER A 12 28.56 -19.24 -21.27
N PHE A 13 29.42 -19.66 -20.33
CA PHE A 13 29.00 -20.35 -19.11
C PHE A 13 28.16 -19.47 -18.18
N VAL A 14 28.59 -18.22 -17.97
CA VAL A 14 27.84 -17.24 -17.14
C VAL A 14 26.47 -16.94 -17.74
N GLU A 15 26.39 -16.82 -19.06
CA GLU A 15 25.12 -16.61 -19.76
C GLU A 15 24.19 -17.82 -19.61
N THR A 16 24.74 -19.03 -19.66
CA THR A 16 23.97 -20.26 -19.47
C THR A 16 23.37 -20.33 -18.06
N ILE A 17 24.17 -20.04 -17.02
CA ILE A 17 23.66 -20.00 -15.64
C ILE A 17 22.58 -18.93 -15.48
N TRP A 18 22.81 -17.73 -16.03
CA TRP A 18 21.84 -16.65 -15.95
C TRP A 18 20.51 -17.02 -16.62
N ASN A 19 20.54 -17.64 -17.80
CA ASN A 19 19.33 -18.07 -18.49
C ASN A 19 18.54 -19.11 -17.69
N LEU A 20 19.23 -20.07 -17.05
CA LEU A 20 18.60 -21.05 -16.16
C LEU A 20 17.91 -20.36 -14.96
N LEU A 21 18.59 -19.41 -14.31
CA LEU A 21 18.01 -18.66 -13.19
C LEU A 21 16.82 -17.79 -13.65
N LYS A 22 16.95 -17.14 -14.80
CA LYS A 22 15.88 -16.33 -15.41
C LYS A 22 14.63 -17.17 -15.69
N GLU A 23 14.80 -18.34 -16.29
CA GLU A 23 13.69 -19.27 -16.55
C GLU A 23 13.01 -19.70 -15.24
N ALA A 24 13.80 -20.07 -14.22
CA ALA A 24 13.25 -20.43 -12.91
C ALA A 24 12.48 -19.28 -12.25
N ILE A 25 12.99 -18.04 -12.31
CA ILE A 25 12.28 -16.85 -11.81
C ILE A 25 10.95 -16.67 -12.54
N GLN A 26 10.92 -16.86 -13.86
CA GLN A 26 9.69 -16.77 -14.64
C GLN A 26 8.70 -17.89 -14.30
N GLU A 27 9.16 -19.12 -14.05
CA GLU A 27 8.31 -20.22 -13.59
C GLU A 27 7.71 -19.93 -12.21
N ILE A 28 8.48 -19.34 -11.29
CA ILE A 28 7.97 -18.87 -9.99
C ILE A 28 6.89 -17.81 -10.16
N GLN A 29 7.09 -16.84 -11.07
CA GLN A 29 6.10 -15.81 -11.39
C GLN A 29 4.84 -16.39 -12.04
N ARG A 30 4.96 -17.49 -12.79
CA ARG A 30 3.84 -18.27 -13.35
C ARG A 30 3.19 -19.22 -12.34
N LYS A 31 3.65 -19.23 -11.08
CA LYS A 31 3.23 -20.16 -10.01
C LYS A 31 3.51 -21.63 -10.32
N ASN A 32 4.50 -21.91 -11.16
CA ASN A 32 4.92 -23.27 -11.53
C ASN A 32 6.24 -23.65 -10.85
N ASN A 33 6.26 -23.62 -9.52
CA ASN A 33 7.49 -23.82 -8.73
C ASN A 33 7.75 -25.27 -8.28
N SER A 34 6.79 -26.18 -8.47
CA SER A 34 6.86 -27.56 -7.96
C SER A 34 7.97 -28.41 -8.58
N GLY A 35 8.38 -28.09 -9.82
CA GLY A 35 9.46 -28.79 -10.52
C GLY A 35 10.85 -28.20 -10.30
N LEU A 36 10.98 -27.13 -9.52
CA LEU A 36 12.25 -26.41 -9.36
C LEU A 36 13.12 -27.00 -8.25
N SER A 37 14.39 -27.24 -8.55
CA SER A 37 15.40 -27.62 -7.56
C SER A 37 15.99 -26.36 -6.90
N PHE A 38 15.50 -26.00 -5.71
CA PHE A 38 15.99 -24.82 -4.97
C PHE A 38 17.49 -24.90 -4.65
N GLU A 39 18.01 -26.09 -4.37
CA GLU A 39 19.44 -26.29 -4.12
C GLU A 39 20.28 -25.98 -5.35
N GLU A 40 19.85 -26.46 -6.53
CA GLU A 40 20.56 -26.21 -7.79
C GLU A 40 20.53 -24.72 -8.16
N LEU A 41 19.35 -24.09 -8.05
CA LEU A 41 19.18 -22.66 -8.31
C LEU A 41 20.03 -21.81 -7.36
N TYR A 42 20.02 -22.14 -6.07
CA TYR A 42 20.88 -21.48 -5.08
C TYR A 42 22.37 -21.64 -5.40
N ARG A 43 22.83 -22.86 -5.73
CA ARG A 43 24.23 -23.13 -6.10
C ARG A 43 24.66 -22.34 -7.33
N ASN A 44 23.78 -22.21 -8.33
CA ASN A 44 24.01 -21.43 -9.53
C ASN A 44 24.12 -19.92 -9.22
N ALA A 45 23.19 -19.37 -8.42
CA ALA A 45 23.24 -17.99 -7.98
C ALA A 45 24.49 -17.69 -7.13
N TYR A 46 24.83 -18.60 -6.21
CA TYR A 46 26.07 -18.55 -5.43
C TYR A 46 27.30 -18.49 -6.34
N THR A 47 27.36 -19.36 -7.36
CA THR A 47 28.49 -19.43 -8.30
C THR A 47 28.66 -18.12 -9.08
N MET A 48 27.56 -17.49 -9.53
CA MET A 48 27.63 -16.19 -10.19
C MET A 48 28.21 -15.10 -9.28
N VAL A 49 27.74 -15.00 -8.04
CA VAL A 49 28.21 -13.99 -7.09
C VAL A 49 29.66 -14.23 -6.68
N LEU A 50 30.04 -15.49 -6.45
CA LEU A 50 31.41 -15.89 -6.10
C LEU A 50 32.41 -15.46 -7.17
N HIS A 51 32.07 -15.65 -8.44
CA HIS A 51 32.89 -15.24 -9.59
C HIS A 51 32.67 -13.79 -10.03
N LYS A 52 32.22 -12.91 -9.12
CA LYS A 52 32.08 -11.46 -9.34
C LYS A 52 31.06 -11.05 -10.41
N HIS A 53 30.08 -11.90 -10.72
CA HIS A 53 28.96 -11.59 -11.62
C HIS A 53 27.67 -11.19 -10.88
N GLY A 54 27.81 -10.70 -9.64
CA GLY A 54 26.67 -10.24 -8.83
C GLY A 54 25.90 -9.07 -9.47
N GLU A 55 26.58 -8.16 -10.16
CA GLU A 55 25.93 -7.04 -10.86
C GLU A 55 25.03 -7.51 -12.00
N LYS A 56 25.52 -8.44 -12.82
CA LYS A 56 24.73 -9.05 -13.91
C LYS A 56 23.50 -9.76 -13.35
N LEU A 57 23.65 -10.50 -12.25
CA LEU A 57 22.56 -11.21 -11.59
C LEU A 57 21.52 -10.22 -11.02
N TYR A 58 21.95 -9.17 -10.34
CA TYR A 58 21.08 -8.17 -9.74
C TYR A 58 20.30 -7.37 -10.81
N ASN A 59 20.99 -6.88 -11.84
CA ASN A 59 20.37 -6.15 -12.94
C ASN A 59 19.42 -7.06 -13.74
N GLY A 60 19.84 -8.30 -14.00
CA GLY A 60 19.00 -9.28 -14.66
C GLY A 60 17.73 -9.59 -13.87
N LEU A 61 17.83 -9.76 -12.55
CA LEU A 61 16.66 -9.93 -11.67
C LEU A 61 15.71 -8.73 -11.81
N ARG A 62 16.24 -7.50 -11.70
CA ARG A 62 15.46 -6.28 -11.85
C ARG A 62 14.70 -6.26 -13.18
N ASP A 63 15.37 -6.63 -14.27
CA ASP A 63 14.80 -6.61 -15.61
C ASP A 63 13.69 -7.67 -15.76
N VAL A 64 13.91 -8.89 -15.26
CA VAL A 64 12.91 -9.97 -15.31
C VAL A 64 11.67 -9.65 -14.47
N VAL A 65 11.86 -9.11 -13.25
CA VAL A 65 10.74 -8.69 -12.39
C VAL A 65 10.00 -7.52 -13.02
N THR A 66 10.72 -6.51 -13.53
CA THR A 66 10.11 -5.36 -14.23
C THR A 66 9.29 -5.86 -15.41
N GLN A 67 9.86 -6.68 -16.29
CA GLN A 67 9.16 -7.19 -17.47
C GLN A 67 7.86 -7.92 -17.10
N HIS A 68 7.88 -8.76 -16.07
CA HIS A 68 6.67 -9.47 -15.61
C HIS A 68 5.61 -8.49 -15.09
N LEU A 69 6.01 -7.53 -14.24
CA LEU A 69 5.10 -6.53 -13.71
C LEU A 69 4.47 -5.67 -14.80
N GLU A 70 5.23 -5.27 -15.82
CA GLU A 70 4.73 -4.39 -16.89
C GLU A 70 3.89 -5.12 -17.93
N SER A 71 4.33 -6.30 -18.38
CA SER A 71 3.70 -7.02 -19.49
C SER A 71 2.50 -7.89 -19.07
N LYS A 72 2.44 -8.29 -17.80
CA LYS A 72 1.38 -9.16 -17.28
C LYS A 72 0.58 -8.48 -16.17
N VAL A 73 1.21 -8.19 -15.03
CA VAL A 73 0.49 -7.74 -13.82
C VAL A 73 -0.23 -6.41 -14.05
N ARG A 74 0.49 -5.40 -14.57
CA ARG A 74 -0.08 -4.09 -14.88
C ARG A 74 -1.23 -4.19 -15.89
N VAL A 75 -1.10 -5.03 -16.92
CA VAL A 75 -2.12 -5.23 -17.94
C VAL A 75 -3.40 -5.80 -17.32
N ASP A 76 -3.27 -6.81 -16.45
CA ASP A 76 -4.41 -7.41 -15.76
C ASP A 76 -5.12 -6.39 -14.84
N VAL A 77 -4.36 -5.61 -14.07
CA VAL A 77 -4.91 -4.59 -13.18
C VAL A 77 -5.64 -3.51 -13.99
N LEU A 78 -5.04 -3.02 -15.09
CA LEU A 78 -5.70 -2.07 -16.00
C LEU A 78 -6.99 -2.63 -16.62
N GLY A 79 -6.99 -3.90 -16.99
CA GLY A 79 -8.18 -4.59 -17.52
C GLY A 79 -9.32 -4.69 -16.49
N SER A 80 -9.01 -4.60 -15.20
CA SER A 80 -9.97 -4.72 -14.10
C SER A 80 -10.47 -3.40 -13.51
N LEU A 81 -10.05 -2.24 -14.04
CA LEU A 81 -10.39 -0.93 -13.46
C LEU A 81 -11.90 -0.74 -13.23
N ASN A 82 -12.73 -1.20 -14.16
CA ASN A 82 -14.19 -1.03 -14.05
C ASN A 82 -14.90 -2.27 -13.48
N ASN A 83 -14.18 -3.34 -13.15
CA ASN A 83 -14.76 -4.58 -12.67
C ASN A 83 -13.77 -5.37 -11.78
N ASN A 84 -14.08 -5.50 -10.50
CA ASN A 84 -13.27 -6.21 -9.49
C ASN A 84 -11.85 -5.66 -9.29
N PHE A 85 -11.64 -4.34 -9.48
CA PHE A 85 -10.33 -3.69 -9.39
C PHE A 85 -9.55 -4.03 -8.11
N LEU A 86 -10.12 -3.80 -6.92
CA LEU A 86 -9.43 -4.04 -5.64
C LEU A 86 -9.11 -5.53 -5.45
N GLN A 87 -9.98 -6.42 -5.90
CA GLN A 87 -9.76 -7.87 -5.81
C GLN A 87 -8.59 -8.29 -6.71
N THR A 88 -8.58 -7.84 -7.97
CA THR A 88 -7.49 -8.12 -8.92
C THR A 88 -6.16 -7.54 -8.44
N LEU A 89 -6.15 -6.30 -7.95
CA LEU A 89 -4.95 -5.67 -7.41
C LEU A 89 -4.43 -6.40 -6.18
N ASN A 90 -5.31 -6.79 -5.26
CA ASN A 90 -4.93 -7.56 -4.06
C ASN A 90 -4.41 -8.95 -4.42
N ALA A 91 -5.03 -9.65 -5.39
CA ALA A 91 -4.53 -10.94 -5.86
C ALA A 91 -3.13 -10.81 -6.48
N ALA A 92 -2.94 -9.81 -7.36
CA ALA A 92 -1.65 -9.49 -7.95
C ALA A 92 -0.58 -9.18 -6.90
N TRP A 93 -0.95 -8.43 -5.85
CA TRP A 93 -0.06 -8.10 -4.73
C TRP A 93 0.36 -9.36 -3.95
N ASN A 94 -0.59 -10.20 -3.55
CA ASN A 94 -0.29 -11.43 -2.81
C ASN A 94 0.57 -12.41 -3.63
N ASP A 95 0.29 -12.51 -4.93
CA ASP A 95 1.07 -13.32 -5.86
C ASP A 95 2.52 -12.81 -5.95
N HIS A 96 2.68 -11.49 -6.11
CA HIS A 96 4.00 -10.85 -6.15
C HIS A 96 4.79 -11.08 -4.87
N GLN A 97 4.17 -10.91 -3.69
CA GLN A 97 4.82 -11.17 -2.41
C GLN A 97 5.30 -12.62 -2.31
N THR A 98 4.44 -13.58 -2.69
CA THR A 98 4.74 -15.01 -2.66
C THR A 98 5.90 -15.35 -3.60
N SER A 99 5.87 -14.83 -4.84
CA SER A 99 6.96 -15.00 -5.80
C SER A 99 8.28 -14.40 -5.30
N MET A 100 8.25 -13.18 -4.74
CA MET A 100 9.46 -12.49 -4.28
C MET A 100 10.11 -13.16 -3.07
N VAL A 101 9.34 -13.81 -2.19
CA VAL A 101 9.91 -14.62 -1.09
C VAL A 101 10.73 -15.78 -1.65
N MET A 102 10.18 -16.54 -2.61
CA MET A 102 10.91 -17.66 -3.22
C MET A 102 12.13 -17.20 -4.02
N ILE A 103 12.00 -16.11 -4.78
CA ILE A 103 13.12 -15.52 -5.54
C ILE A 103 14.24 -15.07 -4.60
N ARG A 104 13.89 -14.42 -3.48
CA ARG A 104 14.85 -14.05 -2.43
C ARG A 104 15.57 -15.27 -1.86
N ASP A 105 14.85 -16.36 -1.60
CA ASP A 105 15.44 -17.57 -1.01
C ASP A 105 16.45 -18.23 -1.96
N ILE A 106 16.17 -18.25 -3.27
CA ILE A 106 17.13 -18.70 -4.30
C ILE A 106 18.35 -17.77 -4.37
N LEU A 107 18.13 -16.47 -4.28
CA LEU A 107 19.17 -15.45 -4.43
C LEU A 107 19.79 -15.00 -3.09
N MET A 108 19.61 -15.78 -2.02
CA MET A 108 19.98 -15.41 -0.66
C MET A 108 21.47 -15.04 -0.50
N TYR A 109 22.36 -15.69 -1.26
CA TYR A 109 23.78 -15.35 -1.20
C TYR A 109 24.09 -13.99 -1.84
N MET A 110 23.36 -13.59 -2.89
CA MET A 110 23.45 -12.26 -3.48
C MET A 110 23.05 -11.18 -2.46
N ASP A 111 21.96 -11.40 -1.72
CA ASP A 111 21.52 -10.50 -0.64
C ASP A 111 22.57 -10.35 0.47
N ARG A 112 23.21 -11.45 0.87
CA ARG A 112 24.20 -11.43 1.97
C ARG A 112 25.54 -10.82 1.57
N VAL A 113 25.94 -10.92 0.30
CA VAL A 113 27.29 -10.54 -0.14
C VAL A 113 27.24 -9.33 -1.06
N TYR A 114 26.64 -9.49 -2.24
CA TYR A 114 26.67 -8.45 -3.27
C TYR A 114 25.90 -7.20 -2.84
N VAL A 115 24.68 -7.37 -2.31
CA VAL A 115 23.82 -6.24 -1.90
C VAL A 115 24.47 -5.44 -0.77
N GLN A 116 25.01 -6.11 0.24
CA GLN A 116 25.70 -5.44 1.36
C GLN A 116 26.96 -4.70 0.90
N GLN A 117 27.75 -5.28 0.00
CA GLN A 117 28.98 -4.66 -0.50
C GLN A 117 28.72 -3.43 -1.38
N ASN A 118 27.62 -3.42 -2.12
CA ASN A 118 27.29 -2.35 -3.07
C ASN A 118 26.23 -1.38 -2.56
N ASN A 119 25.75 -1.56 -1.32
CA ASN A 119 24.75 -0.71 -0.67
C ASN A 119 23.50 -0.47 -1.53
N CYS A 120 23.01 -1.52 -2.20
CA CYS A 120 21.77 -1.48 -2.98
C CYS A 120 20.60 -2.08 -2.20
N GLU A 121 19.38 -2.00 -2.74
CA GLU A 121 18.21 -2.65 -2.14
C GLU A 121 18.39 -4.17 -2.12
N ASN A 122 17.91 -4.83 -1.06
CA ASN A 122 17.82 -6.30 -1.05
C ASN A 122 16.75 -6.78 -2.04
N VAL A 123 16.78 -8.06 -2.40
CA VAL A 123 15.88 -8.65 -3.40
C VAL A 123 14.41 -8.38 -3.09
N TYR A 124 13.99 -8.51 -1.83
CA TYR A 124 12.60 -8.28 -1.45
C TYR A 124 12.20 -6.80 -1.61
N ASN A 125 13.03 -5.88 -1.10
CA ASN A 125 12.79 -4.44 -1.20
C ASN A 125 12.82 -3.94 -2.65
N LEU A 126 13.72 -4.47 -3.48
CA LEU A 126 13.69 -4.22 -4.93
C LEU A 126 12.34 -4.64 -5.53
N GLY A 127 11.81 -5.80 -5.14
CA GLY A 127 10.48 -6.25 -5.54
C GLY A 127 9.37 -5.28 -5.10
N LEU A 128 9.44 -4.74 -3.88
CA LEU A 128 8.49 -3.73 -3.38
C LEU A 128 8.56 -2.44 -4.20
N SER A 129 9.77 -1.88 -4.38
CA SER A 129 10.01 -0.67 -5.17
C SER A 129 9.50 -0.84 -6.60
N LEU A 130 9.78 -1.98 -7.24
CA LEU A 130 9.29 -2.26 -8.59
C LEU A 130 7.76 -2.38 -8.64
N PHE A 131 7.10 -3.06 -7.69
CA PHE A 131 5.64 -3.15 -7.68
C PHE A 131 4.99 -1.78 -7.44
N ARG A 132 5.54 -0.98 -6.53
CA ARG A 132 5.12 0.40 -6.26
C ARG A 132 5.17 1.23 -7.55
N ASP A 133 6.32 1.28 -8.20
CA ASP A 133 6.57 2.22 -9.30
C ASP A 133 5.98 1.73 -10.63
N ARG A 134 5.94 0.41 -10.82
CA ARG A 134 5.49 -0.21 -12.07
C ARG A 134 4.03 -0.62 -12.06
N VAL A 135 3.37 -0.72 -10.91
CA VAL A 135 1.95 -1.12 -10.84
C VAL A 135 1.13 -0.08 -10.10
N VAL A 136 1.37 0.12 -8.80
CA VAL A 136 0.48 0.93 -7.96
C VAL A 136 0.48 2.41 -8.36
N ARG A 137 1.66 2.99 -8.57
CA ARG A 137 1.83 4.39 -9.00
C ARG A 137 1.83 4.56 -10.53
N TYR A 138 1.50 3.51 -11.29
CA TYR A 138 1.49 3.60 -12.74
C TYR A 138 0.23 4.30 -13.27
N GLY A 139 0.43 5.39 -14.01
CA GLY A 139 -0.61 6.05 -14.79
C GLY A 139 -1.87 6.35 -13.98
N CYS A 140 -3.01 5.80 -14.39
CA CYS A 140 -4.29 6.01 -13.72
C CYS A 140 -4.55 5.10 -12.52
N ILE A 141 -3.75 4.03 -12.30
CA ILE A 141 -4.02 3.02 -11.26
C ILE A 141 -4.03 3.64 -9.88
N GLY A 142 -3.01 4.43 -9.53
CA GLY A 142 -2.90 5.06 -8.21
C GLY A 142 -4.06 6.02 -7.92
N ASN A 143 -4.43 6.85 -8.91
CA ASN A 143 -5.60 7.73 -8.77
C ASN A 143 -6.90 6.93 -8.64
N HIS A 144 -7.06 5.87 -9.42
CA HIS A 144 -8.25 5.02 -9.37
C HIS A 144 -8.36 4.29 -8.03
N LEU A 145 -7.25 3.77 -7.49
CA LEU A 145 -7.17 3.19 -6.15
C LEU A 145 -7.61 4.20 -5.09
N ARG A 146 -7.01 5.39 -5.09
CA ARG A 146 -7.38 6.46 -4.17
C ARG A 146 -8.86 6.79 -4.23
N VAL A 147 -9.40 7.07 -5.41
CA VAL A 147 -10.82 7.43 -5.59
C VAL A 147 -11.73 6.29 -5.12
N THR A 148 -11.38 5.04 -5.43
CA THR A 148 -12.16 3.86 -5.01
C THR A 148 -12.22 3.75 -3.49
N LEU A 149 -11.08 3.82 -2.81
CA LEU A 149 -11.02 3.71 -1.34
C LEU A 149 -11.79 4.85 -0.66
N LEU A 150 -11.60 6.09 -1.12
CA LEU A 150 -12.31 7.25 -0.59
C LEU A 150 -13.82 7.15 -0.79
N ASN A 151 -14.28 6.72 -1.96
CA ASN A 151 -15.70 6.53 -2.24
C ASN A 151 -16.32 5.46 -1.34
N MET A 152 -15.63 4.34 -1.10
CA MET A 152 -16.13 3.30 -0.19
C MET A 152 -16.30 3.83 1.23
N ILE A 153 -15.32 4.58 1.75
CA ILE A 153 -15.44 5.18 3.09
C ILE A 153 -16.61 6.19 3.13
N MET A 154 -16.82 6.93 2.03
CA MET A 154 -17.94 7.85 1.94
C MET A 154 -19.30 7.17 1.88
N MET A 155 -19.42 6.05 1.18
CA MET A 155 -20.60 5.20 1.17
C MET A 155 -20.88 4.67 2.59
N GLU A 156 -19.85 4.22 3.31
CA GLU A 156 -20.03 3.73 4.68
C GLU A 156 -20.52 4.82 5.63
N ARG A 157 -19.98 6.05 5.54
CA ARG A 157 -20.48 7.20 6.33
C ARG A 157 -21.95 7.52 6.05
N ARG A 158 -22.47 7.15 4.88
CA ARG A 158 -23.89 7.29 4.49
C ARG A 158 -24.75 6.10 4.93
N GLY A 159 -24.16 5.11 5.62
CA GLY A 159 -24.84 3.92 6.11
C GLY A 159 -24.90 2.78 5.10
N GLU A 160 -24.15 2.86 4.00
CA GLU A 160 -24.07 1.78 3.02
C GLU A 160 -23.12 0.68 3.49
N VAL A 161 -23.40 -0.57 3.11
CA VAL A 161 -22.53 -1.71 3.41
C VAL A 161 -21.38 -1.76 2.39
N ILE A 162 -20.15 -1.87 2.89
CA ILE A 162 -18.94 -1.90 2.07
C ILE A 162 -18.06 -3.11 2.41
N ASP A 163 -17.15 -3.45 1.50
CA ASP A 163 -16.08 -4.41 1.76
C ASP A 163 -14.93 -3.75 2.54
N ARG A 164 -15.00 -3.80 3.87
CA ARG A 164 -13.96 -3.29 4.78
C ARG A 164 -12.62 -4.03 4.61
N LEU A 165 -12.64 -5.31 4.24
CA LEU A 165 -11.43 -6.11 4.09
C LEU A 165 -10.63 -5.64 2.87
N ALA A 166 -11.31 -5.28 1.77
CA ALA A 166 -10.66 -4.70 0.60
C ALA A 166 -9.91 -3.40 0.92
N ILE A 167 -10.49 -2.51 1.74
CA ILE A 167 -9.82 -1.29 2.20
C ILE A 167 -8.61 -1.63 3.07
N LYS A 168 -8.77 -2.55 4.02
CA LYS A 168 -7.70 -3.00 4.91
C LYS A 168 -6.50 -3.53 4.15
N ASN A 169 -6.73 -4.44 3.20
CA ASN A 169 -5.68 -5.04 2.39
C ASN A 169 -4.96 -3.97 1.54
N ALA A 170 -5.70 -3.03 0.95
CA ALA A 170 -5.10 -1.93 0.20
C ALA A 170 -4.24 -1.01 1.08
N CYS A 171 -4.72 -0.66 2.29
CA CYS A 171 -3.95 0.16 3.23
C CYS A 171 -2.67 -0.55 3.68
N GLN A 172 -2.75 -1.85 3.98
CA GLN A 172 -1.59 -2.67 4.33
C GLN A 172 -0.58 -2.75 3.17
N MET A 173 -1.04 -2.94 1.94
CA MET A 173 -0.18 -2.90 0.75
C MET A 173 0.55 -1.55 0.65
N LEU A 174 -0.16 -0.43 0.76
CA LEU A 174 0.45 0.91 0.68
C LEU A 174 1.49 1.14 1.80
N MET A 175 1.24 0.64 3.01
CA MET A 175 2.22 0.67 4.11
C MET A 175 3.48 -0.15 3.78
N MET A 176 3.32 -1.37 3.26
CA MET A 176 4.44 -2.23 2.91
C MET A 176 5.30 -1.65 1.78
N LEU A 177 4.68 -1.03 0.78
CA LEU A 177 5.37 -0.37 -0.33
C LEU A 177 6.17 0.88 0.09
N GLY A 178 5.93 1.37 1.31
CA GLY A 178 6.67 2.47 1.91
C GLY A 178 8.07 2.10 2.42
N ILE A 179 8.40 0.80 2.54
CA ILE A 179 9.68 0.24 2.98
C ILE A 179 10.17 0.93 4.27
N ASP A 180 9.82 0.37 5.43
CA ASP A 180 10.14 0.88 6.77
C ASP A 180 9.60 2.29 7.08
N THR A 181 8.86 2.91 6.16
CA THR A 181 8.24 4.22 6.32
C THR A 181 6.79 4.22 5.84
N ARG A 182 6.03 5.25 6.22
CA ARG A 182 4.60 5.39 5.86
C ARG A 182 4.36 6.20 4.57
N HIS A 183 5.40 6.67 3.89
CA HIS A 183 5.26 7.76 2.90
C HIS A 183 4.29 7.42 1.76
N VAL A 184 4.32 6.17 1.26
CA VAL A 184 3.38 5.73 0.20
C VAL A 184 1.93 5.76 0.68
N TYR A 185 1.66 5.26 1.89
CA TYR A 185 0.33 5.33 2.49
C TYR A 185 -0.13 6.77 2.73
N GLU A 186 0.76 7.62 3.23
CA GLU A 186 0.47 9.01 3.57
C GLU A 186 0.16 9.86 2.32
N GLU A 187 1.04 9.79 1.32
CA GLU A 187 0.92 10.53 0.06
C GLU A 187 -0.24 10.01 -0.80
N ASP A 188 -0.35 8.70 -0.97
CA ASP A 188 -1.26 8.13 -1.96
C ASP A 188 -2.69 7.98 -1.41
N PHE A 189 -2.86 7.95 -0.09
CA PHE A 189 -4.16 7.74 0.56
C PHE A 189 -4.46 8.70 1.73
N GLU A 190 -3.69 8.65 2.81
CA GLU A 190 -4.11 9.25 4.10
C GLU A 190 -4.36 10.76 4.00
N SER A 191 -3.46 11.49 3.36
CA SER A 191 -3.59 12.94 3.17
C SER A 191 -4.90 13.31 2.46
N HIS A 192 -5.28 12.54 1.45
CA HIS A 192 -6.50 12.73 0.67
C HIS A 192 -7.74 12.29 1.46
N PHE A 193 -7.62 11.22 2.24
CA PHE A 193 -8.66 10.77 3.17
C PHE A 193 -8.97 11.81 4.24
N LEU A 194 -7.94 12.36 4.89
CA LEU A 194 -8.11 13.41 5.89
C LEU A 194 -8.72 14.67 5.27
N SER A 195 -8.27 15.08 4.07
CA SER A 195 -8.84 16.23 3.36
C SER A 195 -10.32 16.03 3.00
N GLN A 196 -10.70 14.86 2.48
CA GLN A 196 -12.10 14.57 2.15
C GLN A 196 -12.96 14.49 3.42
N SER A 197 -12.40 13.95 4.51
CA SER A 197 -13.08 13.87 5.80
C SER A 197 -13.32 15.24 6.40
N ALA A 198 -12.33 16.14 6.32
CA ALA A 198 -12.49 17.52 6.78
C ALA A 198 -13.63 18.22 6.04
N GLU A 199 -13.72 18.07 4.72
CA GLU A 199 -14.81 18.67 3.94
C GLU A 199 -16.18 18.05 4.28
N PHE A 200 -16.23 16.73 4.46
CA PHE A 200 -17.46 16.06 4.92
C PHE A 200 -17.95 16.61 6.26
N TYR A 201 -17.06 16.69 7.26
CA TYR A 201 -17.42 17.17 8.59
C TYR A 201 -17.70 18.67 8.65
N ARG A 202 -17.08 19.46 7.77
CA ARG A 202 -17.43 20.87 7.60
C ARG A 202 -18.90 21.03 7.20
N ILE A 203 -19.34 20.32 6.16
CA ILE A 203 -20.73 20.35 5.70
C ILE A 203 -21.67 19.82 6.79
N GLU A 204 -21.31 18.71 7.43
CA GLU A 204 -22.11 18.10 8.49
C GLU A 204 -22.25 19.02 9.73
N SER A 205 -21.19 19.75 10.08
CA SER A 205 -21.19 20.70 11.19
C SER A 205 -22.25 21.79 11.01
N HIS A 206 -22.34 22.37 9.81
CA HIS A 206 -23.32 23.41 9.49
C HIS A 206 -24.75 22.88 9.59
N LYS A 207 -24.99 21.67 9.07
CA LYS A 207 -26.29 21.00 9.19
C LYS A 207 -26.65 20.76 10.65
N PHE A 208 -25.72 20.24 11.45
CA PHE A 208 -25.97 19.94 12.85
C PHE A 208 -26.26 21.20 13.67
N LEU A 209 -25.52 22.29 13.47
CA LEU A 209 -25.75 23.56 14.17
C LEU A 209 -27.11 24.19 13.81
N ALA A 210 -27.55 24.05 12.56
CA ALA A 210 -28.84 24.60 12.11
C ALA A 210 -30.04 23.82 12.66
N GLU A 211 -29.92 22.51 12.83
CA GLU A 211 -31.05 21.62 13.11
C GLU A 211 -31.14 21.15 14.57
N ASN A 212 -30.14 21.42 15.42
CA ASN A 212 -30.03 20.80 16.74
C ASN A 212 -29.72 21.82 17.83
N SER A 213 -30.10 21.50 19.08
CA SER A 213 -29.64 22.24 20.27
C SER A 213 -28.20 21.88 20.64
N ALA A 214 -27.53 22.70 21.46
CA ALA A 214 -26.13 22.48 21.82
C ALA A 214 -25.87 21.10 22.45
N SER A 215 -26.79 20.62 23.30
CA SER A 215 -26.67 19.30 23.94
C SER A 215 -26.86 18.13 22.97
N VAL A 216 -27.70 18.29 21.94
CA VAL A 216 -27.86 17.30 20.88
C VAL A 216 -26.65 17.33 19.94
N TYR A 217 -26.14 18.53 19.63
CA TYR A 217 -24.93 18.72 18.84
C TYR A 217 -23.73 18.00 19.46
N ILE A 218 -23.41 18.26 20.73
CA ILE A 218 -22.28 17.64 21.42
C ILE A 218 -22.38 16.10 21.41
N ARG A 219 -23.56 15.53 21.65
CA ARG A 219 -23.76 14.07 21.58
C ARG A 219 -23.52 13.51 20.17
N LYS A 220 -23.91 14.25 19.13
CA LYS A 220 -23.64 13.86 17.73
C LYS A 220 -22.14 13.93 17.42
N VAL A 221 -21.44 14.96 17.91
CA VAL A 221 -19.98 15.07 17.76
C VAL A 221 -19.27 13.89 18.43
N GLU A 222 -19.61 13.58 19.67
CA GLU A 222 -19.05 12.42 20.39
C GLU A 222 -19.31 11.11 19.63
N ALA A 223 -20.52 10.92 19.09
CA ALA A 223 -20.83 9.77 18.25
C ALA A 223 -19.93 9.69 17.00
N ARG A 224 -19.68 10.83 16.32
CA ARG A 224 -18.80 10.87 15.14
C ARG A 224 -17.34 10.61 15.47
N ILE A 225 -16.83 11.11 16.59
CA ILE A 225 -15.47 10.82 17.05
C ILE A 225 -15.30 9.32 17.27
N ASN A 226 -16.24 8.70 18.00
CA ASN A 226 -16.20 7.25 18.25
C ASN A 226 -16.32 6.44 16.96
N GLU A 227 -17.18 6.86 16.04
CA GLU A 227 -17.37 6.19 14.75
C GLU A 227 -16.10 6.23 13.89
N GLU A 228 -15.42 7.38 13.79
CA GLU A 228 -14.15 7.51 13.05
C GLU A 228 -12.99 6.78 13.72
N ALA A 229 -12.92 6.81 15.06
CA ALA A 229 -11.91 6.06 15.79
C ALA A 229 -12.05 4.55 15.53
N GLU A 230 -13.27 4.02 15.65
CA GLU A 230 -13.54 2.62 15.35
C GLU A 230 -13.29 2.32 13.87
N ARG A 231 -13.72 3.18 12.94
CA ARG A 231 -13.47 3.01 11.50
C ARG A 231 -11.98 2.88 11.20
N ALA A 232 -11.16 3.79 11.72
CA ALA A 232 -9.72 3.76 11.53
C ALA A 232 -9.12 2.46 12.06
N LYS A 233 -9.51 2.04 13.27
CA LYS A 233 -9.04 0.82 13.91
C LYS A 233 -9.42 -0.46 13.16
N HIS A 234 -10.57 -0.49 12.49
CA HIS A 234 -11.04 -1.68 11.78
C HIS A 234 -10.23 -1.98 10.52
N TYR A 235 -9.90 -0.95 9.73
CA TYR A 235 -9.34 -1.17 8.39
C TYR A 235 -8.33 -0.13 7.90
N LEU A 236 -7.97 0.90 8.67
CA LEU A 236 -6.86 1.80 8.35
C LEU A 236 -5.60 1.41 9.14
N ASP A 237 -4.51 2.13 8.92
CA ASP A 237 -3.32 1.98 9.75
C ASP A 237 -3.56 2.56 11.15
N GLU A 238 -2.96 1.96 12.18
CA GLU A 238 -3.13 2.36 13.58
C GLU A 238 -2.77 3.84 13.83
N SER A 239 -1.83 4.34 13.03
CA SER A 239 -1.37 5.70 13.15
C SER A 239 -2.36 6.74 12.62
N THR A 240 -3.38 6.30 11.86
CA THR A 240 -4.40 7.18 11.27
C THR A 240 -5.46 7.59 12.27
N GLU A 241 -5.74 6.76 13.30
CA GLU A 241 -6.80 7.00 14.29
C GLU A 241 -6.70 8.38 14.93
N LYS A 242 -5.53 8.71 15.48
CA LYS A 242 -5.29 10.02 16.13
C LYS A 242 -5.45 11.19 15.16
N ARG A 243 -5.10 10.98 13.88
CA ARG A 243 -5.15 12.03 12.85
C ARG A 243 -6.58 12.30 12.41
N ILE A 244 -7.39 11.26 12.19
CA ILE A 244 -8.79 11.44 11.81
C ILE A 244 -9.61 12.01 12.96
N VAL A 245 -9.39 11.55 14.20
CA VAL A 245 -10.07 12.12 15.38
C VAL A 245 -9.79 13.61 15.49
N LYS A 246 -8.53 14.02 15.31
CA LYS A 246 -8.17 15.45 15.31
C LYS A 246 -8.90 16.24 14.23
N VAL A 247 -9.06 15.70 13.02
CA VAL A 247 -9.84 16.35 11.94
C VAL A 247 -11.31 16.52 12.34
N VAL A 248 -11.91 15.51 12.98
CA VAL A 248 -13.29 15.61 13.48
C VAL A 248 -13.40 16.68 14.58
N GLU A 249 -12.48 16.70 15.54
CA GLU A 249 -12.43 17.70 16.61
C GLU A 249 -12.24 19.12 16.06
N GLU A 250 -11.33 19.31 15.11
CA GLU A 250 -11.10 20.61 14.46
C GLU A 250 -12.37 21.13 13.77
N GLU A 251 -12.98 20.32 12.89
CA GLU A 251 -14.10 20.76 12.06
C GLU A 251 -15.44 20.82 12.83
N LEU A 252 -15.66 19.98 13.86
CA LEU A 252 -16.90 19.96 14.63
C LEU A 252 -16.82 20.75 15.96
N ILE A 253 -15.64 20.98 16.53
CA ILE A 253 -15.50 21.63 17.84
C ILE A 253 -14.73 22.94 17.73
N GLU A 254 -13.47 22.89 17.31
CA GLU A 254 -12.58 24.06 17.38
C GLU A 254 -13.10 25.23 16.54
N ARG A 255 -13.56 24.96 15.31
CA ARG A 255 -14.12 25.99 14.41
C ARG A 255 -15.42 26.62 14.93
N HIS A 256 -16.16 25.92 15.78
CA HIS A 256 -17.51 26.33 16.21
C HIS A 256 -17.61 26.60 17.71
N MET A 257 -16.48 26.63 18.43
CA MET A 257 -16.45 26.71 19.89
C MET A 257 -17.27 27.87 20.45
N LYS A 258 -17.11 29.07 19.87
CA LYS A 258 -17.87 30.25 20.25
C LYS A 258 -19.37 30.06 20.01
N THR A 259 -19.73 29.58 18.82
CA THR A 259 -21.12 29.31 18.41
C THR A 259 -21.79 28.34 19.38
N ILE A 260 -21.15 27.23 19.72
CA ILE A 260 -21.70 26.19 20.60
C ILE A 260 -21.94 26.73 22.01
N VAL A 261 -21.02 27.53 22.55
CA VAL A 261 -21.13 28.10 23.90
C VAL A 261 -22.24 29.15 23.97
N GLU A 262 -22.36 29.98 22.94
CA GLU A 262 -23.29 31.11 22.85
C GLU A 262 -24.65 30.72 22.24
N MET A 263 -24.89 29.45 21.91
CA MET A 263 -26.15 28.99 21.29
C MET A 263 -27.38 29.43 22.10
N ASP A 264 -28.28 30.16 21.43
CA ASP A 264 -29.50 30.67 22.04
C ASP A 264 -30.33 29.54 22.65
N ASN A 265 -30.78 29.76 23.89
CA ASN A 265 -31.65 28.86 24.67
C ASN A 265 -31.13 27.42 24.86
N SER A 266 -29.85 27.14 24.58
CA SER A 266 -29.29 25.79 24.76
C SER A 266 -27.80 25.74 25.11
N GLY A 267 -27.06 26.84 24.89
CA GLY A 267 -25.64 26.97 25.20
C GLY A 267 -25.34 26.96 26.71
N VAL A 268 -24.07 27.19 27.06
CA VAL A 268 -23.55 27.04 28.43
C VAL A 268 -24.27 27.94 29.42
N VAL A 269 -24.60 29.17 29.03
CA VAL A 269 -25.36 30.12 29.86
C VAL A 269 -26.72 29.53 30.24
N HIS A 270 -27.46 28.99 29.26
CA HIS A 270 -28.74 28.35 29.52
C HIS A 270 -28.59 27.14 30.46
N MET A 271 -27.63 26.24 30.19
CA MET A 271 -27.39 25.06 31.01
C MET A 271 -27.05 25.38 32.48
N LEU A 272 -26.28 26.45 32.72
CA LEU A 272 -25.96 26.91 34.07
C LEU A 272 -27.14 27.61 34.76
N THR A 273 -27.98 28.33 34.02
CA THR A 273 -29.18 28.97 34.59
C THR A 273 -30.28 27.97 34.93
N THR A 274 -30.44 26.90 34.14
CA THR A 274 -31.49 25.90 34.34
C THR A 274 -31.14 24.92 35.47
N LYS A 275 -29.86 24.63 35.73
CA LYS A 275 -29.42 23.80 36.88
C LYS A 275 -29.44 24.52 38.24
N ARG A 276 -29.62 25.85 38.25
CA ARG A 276 -29.72 26.66 39.49
C ARG A 276 -31.16 26.83 39.99
N ARG A 277 -32.14 26.25 39.30
CA ARG A 277 -33.53 26.09 39.75
C ARG A 277 -33.76 24.65 40.14
#